data_AF-A0A2V2UAG1-F1
#
_entry.id   AF-A0A2V2UAG1-F1
#
_cell.length_a   1.000
_cell.length_b   1.000
_cell.length_c   1.000
_cell.angle_alpha   90.00
_cell.angle_beta   90.00
_cell.angle_gamma   90.00
#
_symmetry.space_group_name_H-M   'P 1'
#
loop_
_entity.id
_entity.type
_entity.pdbx_description
1 polymer ?
#
loop_
_entity_poly.entity_id
_entity_poly.type
_entity_poly.pdbx_seq_one_letter_code
_entity_poly.pdbx_strand_id
1 'polypeptide(L)'
;MKTPLLRSIVWSNIEGGYYDKAATIYSDIVFKFADTVKMAGPPISREFKDYELANWLLHNCNAFKDKNYYHGDRKTTNNANRLKGVIRNIQGKVNDLIRLVLMDRVGETKQSKGTGMVSLYQFGPFTYLFLSVVRSSNPEPQKRAAWVDHAYNIYQLLLTSESAPTINVLYAGLYRKFKEHGVFKDFVIDYLTEALISNKEIRHVKDLFYDLQSGTDDLEKLKLYHSLRNESLKELDPDARQRVFLFLKPDIERKIGTQVHSLKDYEEALLRSKESPETLAVEGYCKECNTHVEALADIMEYLDAVALSLDEPIKKPCPTCHNDSLLVPKILF
;
A
#
# COMPACT_ATOMS: atom_id res chain seq x y z
N MET A 1 7.18 -8.67 -24.12
CA MET A 1 6.74 -7.27 -23.90
C MET A 1 6.96 -6.93 -22.43
N LYS A 2 7.60 -5.80 -22.12
CA LYS A 2 7.76 -5.32 -20.74
C LYS A 2 6.42 -4.80 -20.23
N THR A 3 6.01 -5.19 -19.03
CA THR A 3 4.80 -4.67 -18.36
C THR A 3 4.98 -3.15 -18.14
N PRO A 4 3.98 -2.31 -18.44
CA PRO A 4 4.07 -0.88 -18.17
C PRO A 4 4.19 -0.62 -16.68
N LEU A 5 5.02 0.36 -16.30
CA LEU A 5 5.14 0.80 -14.91
C LEU A 5 3.89 1.55 -14.48
N LEU A 6 3.51 1.46 -13.21
CA LEU A 6 2.33 2.16 -12.66
C LEU A 6 2.36 3.68 -12.94
N ARG A 7 3.54 4.30 -12.88
CA ARG A 7 3.74 5.72 -13.26
C ARG A 7 3.30 6.03 -14.69
N SER A 8 3.50 5.10 -15.63
CA SER A 8 3.14 5.31 -17.04
C SER A 8 1.63 5.39 -17.27
N ILE A 9 0.82 4.92 -16.32
CA ILE A 9 -0.65 4.98 -16.34
C ILE A 9 -1.17 6.35 -15.91
N VAL A 10 -0.43 7.07 -15.06
CA VAL A 10 -0.92 8.29 -14.38
C VAL A 10 -0.15 9.56 -14.75
N TRP A 11 1.14 9.46 -15.09
CA TRP A 11 2.02 10.64 -15.22
C TRP A 11 2.93 10.63 -16.45
N SER A 12 2.67 9.81 -17.46
CA SER A 12 3.35 9.95 -18.76
C SER A 12 2.79 11.15 -19.53
N ASN A 13 3.08 12.35 -19.02
CA ASN A 13 2.95 13.59 -19.73
C ASN A 13 4.07 13.69 -20.76
N ILE A 14 3.71 13.92 -22.01
CA ILE A 14 4.54 14.64 -22.98
C ILE A 14 4.63 16.09 -22.46
N GLU A 15 5.76 16.77 -22.68
CA GLU A 15 5.90 18.20 -22.41
C GLU A 15 4.66 18.98 -22.88
N GLY A 16 4.11 19.82 -22.01
CA GLY A 16 2.87 20.57 -22.28
C GLY A 16 1.56 19.93 -21.77
N GLY A 17 1.61 18.85 -21.00
CA GLY A 17 0.43 18.29 -20.31
C GLY A 17 -0.45 17.36 -21.17
N TYR A 18 0.09 16.87 -22.29
CA TYR A 18 -0.57 15.88 -23.13
C TYR A 18 -0.11 14.47 -22.77
N TYR A 19 -1.02 13.57 -22.43
CA TYR A 19 -0.70 12.16 -22.26
C TYR A 19 -0.35 11.50 -23.60
N ASP A 20 0.62 10.59 -23.62
CA ASP A 20 0.77 9.65 -24.74
C ASP A 20 -0.60 8.97 -25.00
N LYS A 21 -0.95 8.70 -26.26
CA LYS A 21 -2.19 8.03 -26.66
C LYS A 21 -2.38 6.72 -25.91
N ALA A 22 -1.31 5.99 -25.62
CA ALA A 22 -1.37 4.77 -24.81
C ALA A 22 -1.80 5.06 -23.36
N ALA A 23 -1.20 6.07 -22.73
CA ALA A 23 -1.51 6.50 -21.37
C ALA A 23 -2.92 7.07 -21.23
N THR A 24 -3.37 7.82 -22.24
CA THR A 24 -4.75 8.32 -22.32
C THR A 24 -5.76 7.17 -22.22
N ILE A 25 -5.49 6.04 -22.88
CA ILE A 25 -6.40 4.88 -22.84
C ILE A 25 -6.37 4.21 -21.46
N TYR A 26 -5.20 4.00 -20.84
CA TYR A 26 -5.15 3.47 -19.47
C TYR A 26 -5.88 4.39 -18.49
N SER A 27 -5.63 5.70 -18.57
CA SER A 27 -6.29 6.72 -17.77
C SER A 27 -7.81 6.69 -17.96
N ASP A 28 -8.30 6.63 -19.20
CA ASP A 28 -9.75 6.59 -19.44
C ASP A 28 -10.39 5.27 -18.94
N ILE A 29 -9.68 4.14 -19.02
CA ILE A 29 -10.17 2.87 -18.45
C ILE A 29 -10.25 2.97 -16.92
N VAL A 30 -9.15 3.35 -16.26
CA VAL A 30 -9.05 3.33 -14.80
C VAL A 30 -9.81 4.50 -14.18
N PHE A 31 -9.58 5.74 -14.64
CA PHE A 31 -10.14 6.94 -14.03
C PHE A 31 -11.54 7.33 -14.51
N LYS A 32 -12.07 6.80 -15.61
CA LYS A 32 -13.40 7.23 -16.10
C LYS A 32 -14.37 6.07 -16.27
N PHE A 33 -13.91 4.96 -16.85
CA PHE A 33 -14.78 3.81 -17.00
C PHE A 33 -15.10 3.18 -15.64
N ALA A 34 -14.15 3.09 -14.71
CA ALA A 34 -14.40 2.57 -13.35
C ALA A 34 -15.49 3.32 -12.58
N ASP A 35 -15.63 4.64 -12.78
CA ASP A 35 -16.73 5.43 -12.22
C ASP A 35 -18.08 5.13 -12.90
N THR A 36 -18.04 4.76 -14.18
CA THR A 36 -19.25 4.49 -14.98
C THR A 36 -19.84 3.13 -14.65
N VAL A 37 -19.00 2.13 -14.37
CA VAL A 37 -19.42 0.82 -13.89
C VAL A 37 -19.71 0.88 -12.38
N LYS A 38 -20.75 1.65 -12.04
CA LYS A 38 -21.21 1.88 -10.66
C LYS A 38 -21.21 0.58 -9.84
N MET A 39 -20.82 0.73 -8.58
CA MET A 39 -20.66 -0.35 -7.62
C MET A 39 -21.94 -1.19 -7.46
N ALA A 40 -21.79 -2.51 -7.49
CA ALA A 40 -22.82 -3.43 -7.02
C ALA A 40 -22.77 -3.64 -5.49
N GLY A 41 -21.65 -3.23 -4.86
CA GLY A 41 -21.38 -3.24 -3.43
C GLY A 41 -19.95 -2.73 -3.12
N PRO A 42 -19.59 -2.45 -1.85
CA PRO A 42 -18.29 -1.87 -1.50
C PRO A 42 -17.13 -2.90 -1.63
N PRO A 43 -15.98 -2.57 -2.25
CA PRO A 43 -15.67 -1.51 -3.21
C PRO A 43 -15.34 -2.21 -4.54
N ILE A 44 -16.35 -2.83 -5.14
CA ILE A 44 -16.18 -3.65 -6.33
C ILE A 44 -17.15 -3.16 -7.40
N SER A 45 -16.64 -2.98 -8.62
CA SER A 45 -17.51 -2.58 -9.73
C SER A 45 -18.53 -3.68 -10.04
N ARG A 46 -19.59 -3.36 -10.78
CA ARG A 46 -20.32 -4.43 -11.49
C ARG A 46 -19.38 -5.15 -12.46
N GLU A 47 -19.68 -6.41 -12.76
CA GLU A 47 -18.99 -7.14 -13.82
C GLU A 47 -19.29 -6.50 -15.19
N PHE A 48 -18.31 -6.54 -16.09
CA PHE A 48 -18.44 -6.05 -17.45
C PHE A 48 -17.67 -6.91 -18.46
N LYS A 49 -18.12 -6.88 -19.71
CA LYS A 49 -17.48 -7.58 -20.83
C LYS A 49 -16.49 -6.64 -21.55
N ASP A 50 -15.54 -7.23 -22.29
CA ASP A 50 -14.65 -6.51 -23.21
C ASP A 50 -15.41 -5.60 -24.19
N TYR A 51 -16.55 -6.06 -24.70
CA TYR A 51 -17.41 -5.29 -25.59
C TYR A 51 -18.00 -4.06 -24.93
N GLU A 52 -18.38 -4.12 -23.65
CA GLU A 52 -18.92 -2.98 -22.91
C GLU A 52 -17.86 -1.90 -22.72
N LEU A 53 -16.64 -2.31 -22.32
CA LEU A 53 -15.51 -1.41 -22.21
C LEU A 53 -15.14 -0.79 -23.57
N ALA A 54 -15.01 -1.61 -24.61
CA ALA A 54 -14.67 -1.15 -25.95
C ALA A 54 -15.72 -0.19 -26.51
N ASN A 55 -17.01 -0.48 -26.28
CA ASN A 55 -18.10 0.39 -26.67
C ASN A 55 -18.06 1.72 -25.91
N TRP A 56 -17.82 1.69 -24.60
CA TRP A 56 -17.68 2.92 -23.82
C TRP A 56 -16.50 3.76 -24.32
N LEU A 57 -15.33 3.15 -24.53
CA LEU A 57 -14.13 3.84 -25.02
C LEU A 57 -14.34 4.45 -26.42
N LEU A 58 -15.01 3.74 -27.32
CA LEU A 58 -15.32 4.24 -28.66
C LEU A 58 -16.12 5.56 -28.63
N HIS A 59 -16.98 5.73 -27.63
CA HIS A 59 -17.86 6.90 -27.48
C HIS A 59 -17.32 7.96 -26.53
N ASN A 60 -16.36 7.64 -25.66
CA ASN A 60 -15.90 8.54 -24.59
C ASN A 60 -14.42 8.90 -24.66
N CYS A 61 -13.56 8.01 -25.17
CA CYS A 61 -12.11 8.23 -25.19
C CYS A 61 -11.66 8.97 -26.46
N ASN A 62 -10.92 10.08 -26.28
CA ASN A 62 -10.46 10.92 -27.38
C ASN A 62 -9.56 10.18 -28.37
N ALA A 63 -8.79 9.19 -27.91
CA ALA A 63 -7.91 8.36 -28.74
C ALA A 63 -8.66 7.59 -29.85
N PHE A 64 -9.95 7.29 -29.63
CA PHE A 64 -10.82 6.59 -30.59
C PHE A 64 -11.82 7.54 -31.28
N LYS A 65 -11.95 8.78 -30.80
CA LYS A 65 -12.74 9.86 -31.41
C LYS A 65 -11.96 10.66 -32.45
N ASP A 66 -10.65 10.45 -32.60
CA ASP A 66 -9.90 11.06 -33.69
C ASP A 66 -10.39 10.50 -35.05
N LYS A 67 -10.52 11.36 -36.06
CA LYS A 67 -10.88 10.97 -37.43
C LYS A 67 -9.81 10.06 -38.05
N ASN A 68 -8.56 10.17 -37.59
CA ASN A 68 -7.44 9.39 -38.09
C ASN A 68 -7.34 7.96 -37.51
N TYR A 69 -8.12 7.63 -36.47
CA TYR A 69 -8.06 6.28 -35.87
C TYR A 69 -8.60 5.19 -36.82
N TYR A 70 -9.60 5.55 -37.63
CA TYR A 70 -10.11 4.68 -38.68
C TYR A 70 -9.60 5.22 -40.02
N HIS A 71 -8.65 4.52 -40.65
CA HIS A 71 -8.23 4.81 -42.02
C HIS A 71 -9.39 4.48 -42.97
N GLY A 72 -10.32 5.41 -43.10
CA GLY A 72 -11.54 5.27 -43.90
C GLY A 72 -12.61 6.24 -43.44
N ASP A 73 -13.46 6.69 -44.37
CA ASP A 73 -14.58 7.56 -44.05
C ASP A 73 -15.45 6.89 -42.97
N ARG A 74 -15.76 7.59 -41.88
CA ARG A 74 -16.59 7.05 -40.77
C ARG A 74 -17.93 6.48 -41.27
N LYS A 75 -18.36 6.92 -42.45
CA LYS A 75 -19.56 6.49 -43.17
C LYS A 75 -19.50 5.04 -43.70
N THR A 76 -18.33 4.44 -43.93
CA THR A 76 -18.22 3.13 -44.59
C THR A 76 -17.92 1.95 -43.65
N THR A 77 -17.41 2.20 -42.44
CA THR A 77 -17.10 1.12 -41.48
C THR A 77 -18.25 0.90 -40.49
N ASN A 78 -18.95 -0.23 -40.59
CA ASN A 78 -19.99 -0.63 -39.64
C ASN A 78 -19.44 -0.64 -38.18
N ASN A 79 -20.25 -0.17 -37.23
CA ASN A 79 -19.97 -0.11 -35.80
C ASN A 79 -19.40 -1.42 -35.23
N ALA A 80 -19.89 -2.57 -35.70
CA ALA A 80 -19.37 -3.88 -35.26
C ALA A 80 -17.87 -4.07 -35.58
N ASN A 81 -17.42 -3.64 -36.76
CA ASN A 81 -16.01 -3.71 -37.13
C ASN A 81 -15.17 -2.69 -36.35
N ARG A 82 -15.74 -1.51 -36.09
CA ARG A 82 -15.11 -0.49 -35.26
C ARG A 82 -14.84 -1.00 -33.85
N LEU A 83 -15.83 -1.68 -33.25
CA LEU A 83 -15.73 -2.28 -31.92
C LEU A 83 -14.71 -3.43 -31.87
N LYS A 84 -14.70 -4.32 -32.86
CA LYS A 84 -13.65 -5.36 -32.98
C LYS A 84 -12.24 -4.75 -33.03
N GLY A 85 -12.09 -3.64 -33.75
CA GLY A 85 -10.82 -2.90 -33.80
C GLY A 85 -10.40 -2.31 -32.45
N VAL A 86 -11.34 -1.74 -31.69
CA VAL A 86 -11.07 -1.25 -30.32
C VAL A 86 -10.70 -2.39 -29.38
N ILE A 87 -11.47 -3.49 -29.37
CA ILE A 87 -11.19 -4.68 -28.53
C ILE A 87 -9.76 -5.17 -28.77
N ARG A 88 -9.36 -5.33 -30.04
CA ARG A 88 -7.99 -5.74 -30.40
C ARG A 88 -6.92 -4.76 -29.88
N ASN A 89 -7.19 -3.46 -29.93
CA ASN A 89 -6.24 -2.44 -29.47
C ASN A 89 -6.09 -2.42 -27.93
N ILE A 90 -7.20 -2.62 -27.21
CA ILE A 90 -7.19 -2.52 -25.74
C ILE A 90 -6.80 -3.82 -25.05
N GLN A 91 -6.80 -4.97 -25.75
CA GLN A 91 -6.54 -6.27 -25.12
C GLN A 91 -5.18 -6.33 -24.40
N GLY A 92 -4.12 -5.77 -24.98
CA GLY A 92 -2.82 -5.65 -24.31
C GLY A 92 -2.92 -4.82 -23.02
N LYS A 93 -3.65 -3.70 -23.06
CA LYS A 93 -3.84 -2.79 -21.92
C LYS A 93 -4.66 -3.43 -20.80
N VAL A 94 -5.70 -4.18 -21.15
CA VAL A 94 -6.49 -4.97 -20.19
C VAL A 94 -5.58 -5.98 -19.48
N ASN A 95 -4.75 -6.72 -20.23
CA ASN A 95 -3.81 -7.67 -19.62
C ASN A 95 -2.79 -6.98 -18.71
N ASP A 96 -2.32 -5.79 -19.07
CA ASP A 96 -1.40 -5.02 -18.22
C ASP A 96 -2.08 -4.55 -16.93
N LEU A 97 -3.33 -4.05 -17.01
CA LEU A 97 -4.10 -3.66 -15.83
C LEU A 97 -4.36 -4.84 -14.90
N ILE A 98 -4.59 -6.04 -15.45
CA ILE A 98 -4.70 -7.27 -14.67
C ILE A 98 -3.40 -7.60 -13.96
N ARG A 99 -2.26 -7.52 -14.65
CA ARG A 99 -0.93 -7.75 -14.03
C ARG A 99 -0.65 -6.76 -12.91
N LEU A 100 -1.08 -5.50 -13.06
CA LEU A 100 -0.93 -4.46 -12.06
C LEU A 100 -1.94 -4.56 -10.91
N VAL A 101 -2.92 -5.48 -10.98
CA VAL A 101 -4.02 -5.63 -10.02
C VAL A 101 -4.92 -4.39 -9.95
N LEU A 102 -5.09 -3.72 -11.10
CA LEU A 102 -6.02 -2.61 -11.32
C LEU A 102 -7.27 -3.06 -12.11
N MET A 103 -7.41 -4.35 -12.36
CA MET A 103 -8.57 -4.99 -12.98
C MET A 103 -8.46 -6.49 -12.73
N ASP A 104 -9.57 -7.18 -12.55
CA ASP A 104 -9.61 -8.62 -12.36
C ASP A 104 -10.39 -9.29 -13.49
N ARG A 105 -9.96 -10.49 -13.90
CA ARG A 105 -10.76 -11.39 -14.72
C ARG A 105 -11.47 -12.36 -13.78
N VAL A 106 -12.77 -12.18 -13.61
CA VAL A 106 -13.57 -12.88 -12.59
C VAL A 106 -14.28 -14.12 -13.11
N GLY A 107 -14.29 -14.31 -14.43
CA GLY A 107 -14.82 -15.53 -15.03
C GLY A 107 -15.10 -15.38 -16.51
N GLU A 108 -16.05 -16.18 -16.98
CA GLU A 108 -16.54 -16.15 -18.35
C GLU A 108 -18.06 -16.29 -18.37
N THR A 109 -18.70 -15.75 -19.40
CA THR A 109 -20.13 -15.90 -19.64
C THR A 109 -20.41 -16.15 -21.12
N LYS A 110 -21.61 -16.62 -21.44
CA LYS A 110 -22.01 -16.88 -22.82
C LYS A 110 -22.07 -15.58 -23.62
N GLN A 111 -21.67 -15.65 -24.88
CA GLN A 111 -21.89 -14.58 -25.84
C GLN A 111 -23.40 -14.35 -26.04
N SER A 112 -23.78 -13.10 -26.29
CA SER A 112 -25.17 -12.76 -26.63
C SER A 112 -25.57 -13.26 -28.02
N LYS A 113 -24.60 -13.58 -28.88
CA LYS A 113 -24.81 -14.22 -30.19
C LYS A 113 -23.72 -15.27 -30.42
N GLY A 114 -24.12 -16.48 -30.81
CA GLY A 114 -23.21 -17.62 -31.04
C GLY A 114 -23.08 -18.55 -29.83
N THR A 115 -22.17 -19.53 -29.94
CA THR A 115 -21.94 -20.57 -28.91
C THR A 115 -20.68 -20.31 -28.07
N GLY A 116 -19.97 -19.21 -28.30
CA GLY A 116 -18.73 -18.88 -27.63
C GLY A 116 -18.90 -18.33 -26.21
N MET A 117 -17.79 -18.35 -25.46
CA MET A 117 -17.66 -17.69 -24.16
C MET A 117 -16.94 -16.35 -24.31
N VAL A 118 -17.17 -15.43 -23.38
CA VAL A 118 -16.49 -14.13 -23.27
C VAL A 118 -16.06 -13.91 -21.83
N SER A 119 -14.89 -13.30 -21.65
CA SER A 119 -14.36 -12.98 -20.33
C SER A 119 -15.20 -11.90 -19.63
N LEU A 120 -15.36 -12.07 -18.33
CA LEU A 120 -15.91 -11.07 -17.42
C LEU A 120 -14.79 -10.43 -16.63
N TYR A 121 -14.88 -9.11 -16.52
CA TYR A 121 -13.91 -8.28 -15.83
C TYR A 121 -14.59 -7.47 -14.73
N GLN A 122 -13.78 -7.04 -13.77
CA GLN A 122 -14.23 -6.24 -12.64
C GLN A 122 -13.10 -5.34 -12.14
N PHE A 123 -13.44 -4.21 -11.55
CA PHE A 123 -12.49 -3.41 -10.77
C PHE A 123 -12.64 -3.74 -9.29
N GLY A 124 -11.53 -4.09 -8.65
CA GLY A 124 -11.47 -4.42 -7.22
C GLY A 124 -11.03 -3.25 -6.33
N PRO A 125 -10.94 -3.51 -5.00
CA PRO A 125 -10.57 -2.51 -3.99
C PRO A 125 -9.28 -1.74 -4.32
N PHE A 126 -8.26 -2.42 -4.80
CA PHE A 126 -6.96 -1.80 -5.11
C PHE A 126 -7.04 -0.81 -6.27
N THR A 127 -7.97 -1.01 -7.21
CA THR A 127 -8.24 -0.03 -8.27
C THR A 127 -8.79 1.24 -7.65
N TYR A 128 -9.80 1.12 -6.80
CA TYR A 128 -10.43 2.27 -6.16
C TYR A 128 -9.51 2.96 -5.14
N LEU A 129 -8.64 2.22 -4.48
CA LEU A 129 -7.64 2.80 -3.60
C LEU A 129 -6.63 3.64 -4.40
N PHE A 130 -6.13 3.09 -5.50
CA PHE A 130 -5.26 3.81 -6.44
C PHE A 130 -5.94 5.07 -6.99
N LEU A 131 -7.21 4.97 -7.41
CA LEU A 131 -8.01 6.12 -7.82
C LEU A 131 -8.09 7.19 -6.73
N SER A 132 -8.27 6.78 -5.48
CA SER A 132 -8.41 7.68 -4.34
C SER A 132 -7.12 8.42 -4.06
N VAL A 133 -5.97 7.74 -4.11
CA VAL A 133 -4.65 8.39 -3.97
C VAL A 133 -4.44 9.44 -5.06
N VAL A 134 -4.62 9.07 -6.32
CA VAL A 134 -4.42 10.02 -7.45
C VAL A 134 -5.37 11.22 -7.36
N ARG A 135 -6.65 10.99 -7.03
CA ARG A 135 -7.66 12.05 -6.93
C ARG A 135 -7.58 12.86 -5.65
N SER A 136 -6.82 12.43 -4.66
CA SER A 136 -6.54 13.24 -3.47
C SER A 136 -5.65 14.45 -3.77
N SER A 137 -5.06 14.53 -4.96
CA SER A 137 -4.38 15.72 -5.47
C SER A 137 -5.34 16.76 -6.10
N ASN A 138 -6.66 16.64 -5.90
CA ASN A 138 -7.64 17.56 -6.48
C ASN A 138 -7.41 19.00 -5.97
N PRO A 139 -7.45 20.02 -6.86
CA PRO A 139 -7.28 21.41 -6.44
C PRO A 139 -8.38 21.87 -5.48
N GLU A 140 -9.61 21.37 -5.64
CA GLU A 140 -10.74 21.72 -4.78
C GLU A 140 -10.63 21.00 -3.42
N PRO A 141 -10.52 21.72 -2.29
CA PRO A 141 -10.32 21.12 -0.97
C PRO A 141 -11.39 20.11 -0.56
N GLN A 142 -12.66 20.41 -0.85
CA GLN A 142 -13.79 19.53 -0.50
C GLN A 142 -13.72 18.19 -1.25
N LYS A 143 -13.41 18.22 -2.55
CA LYS A 143 -13.25 17.00 -3.35
C LYS A 143 -12.04 16.20 -2.90
N ARG A 144 -10.92 16.87 -2.60
CA ARG A 144 -9.72 16.23 -2.05
C ARG A 144 -10.01 15.52 -0.73
N ALA A 145 -10.69 16.16 0.22
CA ALA A 145 -11.08 15.54 1.48
C ALA A 145 -11.95 14.29 1.26
N ALA A 146 -12.94 14.36 0.36
CA ALA A 146 -13.79 13.22 0.02
C ALA A 146 -13.00 12.03 -0.55
N TRP A 147 -11.95 12.26 -1.34
CA TRP A 147 -11.08 11.18 -1.83
C TRP A 147 -10.18 10.59 -0.75
N VAL A 148 -9.70 11.41 0.20
CA VAL A 148 -8.98 10.93 1.38
C VAL A 148 -9.88 10.06 2.26
N ASP A 149 -11.15 10.45 2.45
CA ASP A 149 -12.15 9.64 3.17
C ASP A 149 -12.46 8.33 2.44
N HIS A 150 -12.60 8.40 1.12
CA HIS A 150 -12.84 7.22 0.30
C HIS A 150 -11.67 6.22 0.37
N ALA A 151 -10.42 6.71 0.32
CA ALA A 151 -9.23 5.88 0.52
C ALA A 151 -9.24 5.19 1.89
N TYR A 152 -9.52 5.94 2.96
CA TYR A 152 -9.62 5.40 4.31
C TYR A 152 -10.67 4.28 4.40
N ASN A 153 -11.86 4.48 3.85
CA ASN A 153 -12.92 3.48 3.89
C ASN A 153 -12.52 2.18 3.16
N ILE A 154 -11.80 2.29 2.05
CA ILE A 154 -11.27 1.11 1.34
C ILE A 154 -10.21 0.40 2.17
N TYR A 155 -9.31 1.14 2.81
CA TYR A 155 -8.33 0.54 3.71
C TYR A 155 -8.99 -0.22 4.86
N GLN A 156 -9.97 0.39 5.52
CA GLN A 156 -10.71 -0.28 6.60
C GLN A 156 -11.31 -1.59 6.09
N LEU A 157 -12.00 -1.57 4.94
CA LEU A 157 -12.57 -2.78 4.37
C LEU A 157 -11.53 -3.87 4.06
N LEU A 158 -10.38 -3.48 3.52
CA LEU A 158 -9.29 -4.42 3.21
C LEU A 158 -8.64 -5.01 4.46
N LEU A 159 -8.55 -4.22 5.53
CA LEU A 159 -7.84 -4.60 6.75
C LEU A 159 -8.75 -5.32 7.75
N THR A 160 -10.07 -5.14 7.67
CA THR A 160 -11.03 -5.75 8.60
C THR A 160 -11.84 -6.91 7.97
N SER A 161 -11.40 -7.47 6.84
CA SER A 161 -12.05 -8.67 6.27
C SER A 161 -11.93 -9.87 7.22
N GLU A 162 -12.91 -10.78 7.23
CA GLU A 162 -12.93 -11.94 8.15
C GLU A 162 -11.67 -12.82 8.09
N SER A 163 -11.01 -12.90 6.93
CA SER A 163 -9.77 -13.67 6.72
C SER A 163 -8.50 -12.83 6.86
N ALA A 164 -8.58 -11.59 7.35
CA ALA A 164 -7.44 -10.71 7.49
C ALA A 164 -6.49 -11.24 8.59
N PRO A 165 -5.17 -11.30 8.33
CA PRO A 165 -4.21 -11.62 9.38
C PRO A 165 -4.23 -10.58 10.49
N THR A 166 -3.89 -10.98 11.72
CA THR A 166 -3.98 -10.11 12.90
C THR A 166 -3.18 -8.81 12.78
N ILE A 167 -2.09 -8.78 12.01
CA ILE A 167 -1.34 -7.55 11.71
C ILE A 167 -2.21 -6.49 11.01
N ASN A 168 -3.21 -6.90 10.22
CA ASN A 168 -4.13 -5.96 9.60
C ASN A 168 -5.04 -5.29 10.63
N VAL A 169 -5.38 -5.97 11.75
CA VAL A 169 -6.15 -5.37 12.84
C VAL A 169 -5.37 -4.24 13.49
N LEU A 170 -4.06 -4.41 13.69
CA LEU A 170 -3.18 -3.31 14.14
C LEU A 170 -3.24 -2.13 13.16
N TYR A 171 -3.06 -2.38 11.85
CA TYR A 171 -3.06 -1.30 10.86
C TYR A 171 -4.44 -0.64 10.70
N ALA A 172 -5.54 -1.37 10.84
CA ALA A 172 -6.89 -0.82 10.84
C ALA A 172 -7.05 0.16 12.01
N GLY A 173 -6.62 -0.24 13.21
CA GLY A 173 -6.60 0.62 14.40
C GLY A 173 -5.69 1.84 14.24
N LEU A 174 -4.50 1.67 13.66
CA LEU A 174 -3.56 2.76 13.42
C LEU A 174 -4.13 3.79 12.44
N TYR A 175 -4.72 3.33 11.34
CA TYR A 175 -5.34 4.23 10.35
C TYR A 175 -6.57 4.94 10.90
N ARG A 176 -7.34 4.30 11.77
CA ARG A 176 -8.42 4.95 12.52
C ARG A 176 -7.85 6.11 13.37
N LYS A 177 -6.78 5.87 14.14
CA LYS A 177 -6.11 6.92 14.91
C LYS A 177 -5.56 8.05 14.03
N PHE A 178 -5.00 7.73 12.87
CA PHE A 178 -4.58 8.76 11.91
C PHE A 178 -5.75 9.62 11.43
N LYS A 179 -6.94 9.06 11.24
CA LYS A 179 -8.14 9.85 10.90
C LYS A 179 -8.59 10.72 12.05
N GLU A 180 -8.65 10.17 13.26
CA GLU A 180 -9.06 10.89 14.47
C GLU A 180 -8.15 12.10 14.75
N HIS A 181 -6.86 11.97 14.48
CA HIS A 181 -5.87 13.05 14.63
C HIS A 181 -5.74 13.94 13.38
N GLY A 182 -6.49 13.70 12.31
CA GLY A 182 -6.44 14.51 11.08
C GLY A 182 -5.16 14.33 10.23
N VAL A 183 -4.34 13.32 10.53
CA VAL A 183 -3.01 13.08 9.92
C VAL A 183 -3.00 11.93 8.89
N PHE A 184 -4.14 11.31 8.61
CA PHE A 184 -4.24 10.20 7.66
C PHE A 184 -3.75 10.56 6.25
N LYS A 185 -4.06 11.77 5.78
CA LYS A 185 -3.57 12.24 4.48
C LYS A 185 -2.04 12.25 4.48
N ASP A 186 -1.44 12.81 5.50
CA ASP A 186 0.00 13.05 5.55
C ASP A 186 0.78 11.74 5.70
N PHE A 187 0.34 10.82 6.56
CA PHE A 187 1.02 9.54 6.77
C PHE A 187 0.75 8.50 5.68
N VAL A 188 -0.40 8.55 5.01
CA VAL A 188 -0.81 7.50 4.07
C VAL A 188 -0.87 8.04 2.65
N ILE A 189 -1.70 9.05 2.39
CA ILE A 189 -1.96 9.50 1.02
C ILE A 189 -0.76 10.18 0.38
N ASP A 190 -0.11 11.08 1.12
CA ASP A 190 1.05 11.82 0.61
C ASP A 190 2.22 10.86 0.37
N TYR A 191 2.48 9.95 1.33
CA TYR A 191 3.47 8.89 1.17
C TYR A 191 3.24 8.06 -0.11
N LEU A 192 2.01 7.57 -0.31
CA LEU A 192 1.68 6.78 -1.50
C LEU A 192 1.80 7.61 -2.78
N THR A 193 1.46 8.88 -2.73
CA THR A 193 1.58 9.81 -3.86
C THR A 193 3.06 10.01 -4.22
N GLU A 194 3.93 10.22 -3.24
CA GLU A 194 5.37 10.33 -3.44
C GLU A 194 5.97 9.05 -4.01
N ALA A 195 5.61 7.89 -3.44
CA ALA A 195 6.06 6.59 -3.93
C ALA A 195 5.61 6.34 -5.39
N LEU A 196 4.40 6.78 -5.76
CA LEU A 196 3.87 6.69 -7.12
C LEU A 196 4.57 7.61 -8.13
N ILE A 197 5.01 8.79 -7.70
CA ILE A 197 5.75 9.76 -8.53
C ILE A 197 7.23 9.38 -8.64
N SER A 198 7.76 8.67 -7.65
CA SER A 198 9.14 8.21 -7.62
C SER A 198 9.48 7.31 -8.82
N ASN A 199 10.77 7.21 -9.15
CA ASN A 199 11.26 6.29 -10.19
C ASN A 199 11.30 4.81 -9.73
N LYS A 200 10.66 4.45 -8.61
CA LYS A 200 10.58 3.06 -8.15
C LYS A 200 9.79 2.22 -9.16
N GLU A 201 10.31 1.04 -9.50
CA GLU A 201 9.59 0.10 -10.37
C GLU A 201 8.46 -0.60 -9.60
N ILE A 202 7.27 0.01 -9.57
CA ILE A 202 6.08 -0.63 -8.98
C ILE A 202 5.44 -1.55 -10.03
N ARG A 203 5.59 -2.87 -9.83
CA ARG A 203 5.08 -3.91 -10.73
C ARG A 203 3.72 -4.46 -10.32
N HIS A 204 3.37 -4.37 -9.03
CA HIS A 204 2.04 -4.64 -8.52
C HIS A 204 1.59 -3.49 -7.61
N VAL A 205 0.35 -3.02 -7.77
CA VAL A 205 -0.16 -1.93 -6.93
C VAL A 205 -0.21 -2.31 -5.45
N LYS A 206 -0.27 -3.62 -5.14
CA LYS A 206 -0.19 -4.14 -3.78
C LYS A 206 1.13 -3.76 -3.10
N ASP A 207 2.24 -3.78 -3.83
CA ASP A 207 3.58 -3.48 -3.28
C ASP A 207 3.62 -2.04 -2.72
N LEU A 208 2.94 -1.12 -3.40
CA LEU A 208 2.81 0.27 -2.95
C LEU A 208 2.08 0.39 -1.61
N PHE A 209 1.06 -0.43 -1.39
CA PHE A 209 0.21 -0.34 -0.20
C PHE A 209 0.74 -1.15 0.99
N TYR A 210 1.66 -2.09 0.77
CA TYR A 210 2.32 -2.83 1.84
C TYR A 210 3.67 -2.22 2.27
N ASP A 211 4.27 -1.34 1.46
CA ASP A 211 5.55 -0.65 1.75
C ASP A 211 5.38 0.66 2.57
N LEU A 212 4.28 0.85 3.30
CA LEU A 212 3.98 2.07 4.08
C LEU A 212 4.91 2.34 5.28
N GLN A 213 6.13 1.80 5.27
CA GLN A 213 7.12 1.91 6.34
C GLN A 213 8.25 2.91 6.09
N SER A 214 8.37 3.55 4.92
CA SER A 214 9.59 4.32 4.62
C SER A 214 9.46 5.85 4.86
N GLY A 215 10.06 6.31 5.97
CA GLY A 215 11.04 7.39 5.94
C GLY A 215 10.49 8.80 5.72
N THR A 216 9.96 9.39 6.80
CA THR A 216 10.06 10.84 6.96
C THR A 216 11.28 11.14 7.84
N ASP A 217 12.10 12.11 7.45
CA ASP A 217 13.21 12.60 8.29
C ASP A 217 12.71 13.58 9.38
N ASP A 218 11.42 13.89 9.38
CA ASP A 218 10.78 14.74 10.37
C ASP A 218 10.60 13.97 11.68
N LEU A 219 11.46 14.30 12.65
CA LEU A 219 11.48 13.69 13.97
C LEU A 219 10.13 13.76 14.70
N GLU A 220 9.39 14.87 14.56
CA GLU A 220 8.10 15.03 15.24
C GLU A 220 7.02 14.14 14.59
N LYS A 221 7.03 14.01 13.26
CA LYS A 221 6.17 13.04 12.58
C LYS A 221 6.53 11.60 12.94
N LEU A 222 7.81 11.27 13.08
CA LEU A 222 8.24 9.94 13.53
C LEU A 222 7.74 9.63 14.95
N LYS A 223 7.91 10.57 15.89
CA LYS A 223 7.39 10.43 17.26
C LYS A 223 5.88 10.22 17.26
N LEU A 224 5.14 11.03 16.50
CA LEU A 224 3.69 10.90 16.39
C LEU A 224 3.28 9.54 15.80
N TYR A 225 3.94 9.10 14.73
CA TYR A 225 3.71 7.79 14.13
C TYR A 225 3.91 6.66 15.15
N HIS A 226 5.05 6.65 15.85
CA HIS A 226 5.35 5.62 16.84
C HIS A 226 4.40 5.67 18.04
N SER A 227 4.02 6.87 18.51
CA SER A 227 3.03 7.04 19.57
C SER A 227 1.68 6.40 19.19
N LEU A 228 1.13 6.77 18.03
CA LEU A 228 -0.17 6.26 17.57
C LEU A 228 -0.12 4.75 17.29
N ARG A 229 0.99 4.26 16.73
CA ARG A 229 1.21 2.81 16.52
C ARG A 229 1.24 2.05 17.83
N ASN A 230 1.94 2.55 18.84
CA ASN A 230 2.02 1.90 20.15
C ASN A 230 0.68 1.93 20.87
N GLU A 231 -0.08 3.02 20.78
CA GLU A 231 -1.44 3.07 21.29
C GLU A 231 -2.33 2.01 20.63
N SER A 232 -2.30 1.91 19.29
CA SER A 232 -3.07 0.87 18.57
C SER A 232 -2.65 -0.54 18.99
N LEU A 233 -1.39 -0.76 19.30
CA LEU A 233 -0.85 -2.04 19.77
C LEU A 233 -1.33 -2.37 21.20
N LYS A 234 -1.46 -1.36 22.06
CA LYS A 234 -2.00 -1.48 23.43
C LYS A 234 -3.50 -1.75 23.46
N GLU A 235 -4.24 -1.30 22.44
CA GLU A 235 -5.68 -1.54 22.29
C GLU A 235 -6.03 -2.97 21.86
N LEU A 236 -5.07 -3.73 21.34
CA LEU A 236 -5.28 -5.13 20.97
C LEU A 236 -5.50 -5.99 22.22
N ASP A 237 -6.37 -6.99 22.11
CA ASP A 237 -6.45 -8.03 23.12
C ASP A 237 -5.12 -8.80 23.24
N PRO A 238 -4.82 -9.40 24.41
CA PRO A 238 -3.51 -10.04 24.65
C PRO A 238 -3.11 -11.07 23.59
N ASP A 239 -4.07 -11.89 23.13
CA ASP A 239 -3.80 -12.95 22.14
C ASP A 239 -3.49 -12.36 20.76
N ALA A 240 -4.28 -11.37 20.32
CA ALA A 240 -4.02 -10.66 19.07
C ALA A 240 -2.67 -9.94 19.10
N ARG A 241 -2.34 -9.31 20.24
CA ARG A 241 -1.07 -8.61 20.43
C ARG A 241 0.13 -9.54 20.34
N GLN A 242 0.08 -10.73 20.96
CA GLN A 242 1.13 -11.74 20.83
C GLN A 242 1.32 -12.19 19.38
N ARG A 243 0.23 -12.41 18.64
CA ARG A 243 0.32 -12.74 17.21
C ARG A 243 0.95 -11.62 16.40
N VAL A 244 0.63 -10.37 16.70
CA VAL A 244 1.29 -9.21 16.07
C VAL A 244 2.78 -9.17 16.38
N PHE A 245 3.19 -9.46 17.61
CA PHE A 245 4.61 -9.53 17.95
C PHE A 245 5.37 -10.60 17.18
N LEU A 246 4.75 -11.75 16.89
CA LEU A 246 5.37 -12.77 16.01
C LEU A 246 5.72 -12.22 14.62
N PHE A 247 4.99 -11.21 14.13
CA PHE A 247 5.30 -10.52 12.87
C PHE A 247 6.36 -9.42 13.06
N LEU A 248 6.27 -8.63 14.12
CA LEU A 248 7.12 -7.45 14.32
C LEU A 248 8.51 -7.78 14.85
N LYS A 249 8.61 -8.76 15.75
CA LYS A 249 9.83 -9.13 16.47
C LYS A 249 11.00 -9.44 15.53
N PRO A 250 10.86 -10.27 14.48
CA PRO A 250 11.98 -10.60 13.59
C PRO A 250 12.56 -9.37 12.89
N ASP A 251 11.73 -8.42 12.48
CA ASP A 251 12.19 -7.19 11.82
C ASP A 251 12.92 -6.26 12.78
N ILE A 252 12.44 -6.15 14.02
CA ILE A 252 13.08 -5.37 15.08
C ILE A 252 14.44 -6.00 15.43
N GLU A 253 14.49 -7.30 15.71
CA GLU A 253 15.71 -8.02 16.06
C GLU A 253 16.73 -8.00 14.92
N ARG A 254 16.30 -8.15 13.66
CA ARG A 254 17.18 -8.01 12.51
C ARG A 254 17.86 -6.65 12.47
N LYS A 255 17.12 -5.56 12.73
CA LYS A 255 17.69 -4.20 12.77
C LYS A 255 18.65 -4.02 13.95
N ILE A 256 18.31 -4.55 15.13
CA ILE A 256 19.21 -4.57 16.29
C ILE A 256 20.51 -5.31 15.97
N GLY A 257 20.42 -6.51 15.39
CA GLY A 257 21.58 -7.33 15.02
C GLY A 257 22.55 -6.67 14.04
N THR A 258 22.15 -5.63 13.31
CA THR A 258 23.08 -4.85 12.46
C THR A 258 23.96 -3.88 13.24
N GLN A 259 23.64 -3.60 14.51
CA GLN A 259 24.30 -2.58 15.33
C GLN A 259 25.00 -3.16 16.57
N VAL A 260 24.90 -4.47 16.80
CA VAL A 260 25.53 -5.12 17.95
C VAL A 260 27.05 -5.22 17.78
N HIS A 261 27.76 -5.20 18.91
CA HIS A 261 29.20 -5.36 18.96
C HIS A 261 29.62 -6.82 18.77
N SER A 262 28.90 -7.75 19.41
CA SER A 262 29.18 -9.20 19.34
C SER A 262 28.00 -9.95 18.75
N LEU A 263 28.13 -10.37 17.49
CA LEU A 263 27.10 -11.18 16.83
C LEU A 263 26.87 -12.52 17.54
N LYS A 264 27.93 -13.13 18.06
CA LYS A 264 27.84 -14.42 18.75
C LYS A 264 26.99 -14.31 20.02
N ASP A 265 27.27 -13.33 20.88
CA ASP A 265 26.56 -13.17 22.15
C ASP A 265 25.10 -12.72 21.89
N TYR A 266 24.89 -11.92 20.83
CA TYR A 266 23.56 -11.57 20.36
C TYR A 266 22.75 -12.79 19.87
N GLU A 267 23.36 -13.70 19.11
CA GLU A 267 22.74 -14.97 18.70
C GLU A 267 22.33 -15.81 19.90
N GLU A 268 23.16 -15.86 20.95
CA GLU A 268 22.81 -16.55 22.19
C GLU A 268 21.60 -15.90 22.88
N ALA A 269 21.49 -14.56 22.89
CA ALA A 269 20.29 -13.87 23.38
C ALA A 269 19.04 -14.15 22.54
N LEU A 270 19.15 -14.20 21.20
CA LEU A 270 18.05 -14.59 20.31
C LEU A 270 17.53 -16.00 20.64
N LEU A 271 18.44 -16.95 20.88
CA LEU A 271 18.05 -18.31 21.26
C LEU A 271 17.33 -18.36 22.61
N ARG A 272 17.69 -17.48 23.56
CA ARG A 272 17.00 -17.35 24.85
C ARG A 272 15.61 -16.71 24.70
N SER A 273 15.42 -15.79 23.75
CA SER A 273 14.15 -15.07 23.55
C SER A 273 13.17 -15.80 22.62
N LYS A 274 13.61 -16.82 21.87
CA LYS A 274 12.86 -17.40 20.72
C LYS A 274 11.41 -17.83 21.02
N GLU A 275 11.16 -18.38 22.20
CA GLU A 275 9.83 -18.89 22.60
C GLU A 275 8.94 -17.80 23.20
N SER A 276 9.47 -16.59 23.42
CA SER A 276 8.74 -15.45 23.97
C SER A 276 8.50 -14.40 22.89
N PRO A 277 7.27 -14.31 22.33
CA PRO A 277 6.94 -13.30 21.34
C PRO A 277 7.09 -11.88 21.88
N GLU A 278 6.94 -11.69 23.19
CA GLU A 278 6.92 -10.37 23.85
C GLU A 278 8.32 -9.88 24.24
N THR A 279 9.37 -10.69 24.04
CA THR A 279 10.73 -10.37 24.51
C THR A 279 11.70 -10.23 23.34
N LEU A 280 12.41 -9.11 23.24
CA LEU A 280 13.50 -8.87 22.30
C LEU A 280 14.84 -9.26 22.89
N ALA A 281 15.71 -9.82 22.06
CA ALA A 281 17.14 -9.76 22.29
C ALA A 281 17.67 -8.35 21.97
N VAL A 282 18.40 -7.75 22.91
CA VAL A 282 19.06 -6.44 22.75
C VAL A 282 20.50 -6.53 23.23
N GLU A 283 21.38 -5.65 22.73
CA GLU A 283 22.71 -5.41 23.31
C GLU A 283 22.73 -4.01 23.90
N GLY A 284 23.29 -3.86 25.10
CA GLY A 284 23.50 -2.56 25.72
C GLY A 284 24.93 -2.35 26.19
N TYR A 285 25.29 -1.09 26.40
CA TYR A 285 26.58 -0.72 26.97
C TYR A 285 26.43 -0.39 28.45
N CYS A 286 27.14 -1.11 29.32
CA CYS A 286 27.17 -0.82 30.75
C CYS A 286 28.21 0.26 31.05
N LYS A 287 27.78 1.41 31.59
CA LYS A 287 28.70 2.50 31.97
C LYS A 287 29.62 2.16 33.14
N GLU A 288 29.16 1.30 34.07
CA GLU A 288 29.91 0.96 35.28
C GLU A 288 30.95 -0.14 35.00
N CYS A 289 30.57 -1.17 34.24
CA CYS A 289 31.48 -2.26 33.85
C CYS A 289 32.35 -1.92 32.64
N ASN A 290 31.97 -0.90 31.87
CA ASN A 290 32.60 -0.53 30.61
C ASN A 290 32.61 -1.70 29.60
N THR A 291 31.51 -2.46 29.56
CA THR A 291 31.34 -3.66 28.71
C THR A 291 30.02 -3.61 27.94
N HIS A 292 30.04 -4.17 26.74
CA HIS A 292 28.82 -4.53 26.01
C HIS A 292 28.27 -5.81 26.60
N VAL A 293 26.98 -5.84 26.88
CA VAL A 293 26.31 -7.02 27.41
C VAL A 293 24.95 -7.17 26.76
N GLU A 294 24.62 -8.40 26.41
CA GLU A 294 23.33 -8.74 25.86
C GLU A 294 22.27 -8.84 26.98
N ALA A 295 21.05 -8.43 26.65
CA ALA A 295 19.94 -8.40 27.59
C ALA A 295 18.64 -8.76 26.88
N LEU A 296 17.60 -8.98 27.69
CA LEU A 296 16.25 -9.21 27.24
C LEU A 296 15.40 -7.98 27.57
N ALA A 297 14.61 -7.51 26.60
CA ALA A 297 13.71 -6.38 26.79
C ALA A 297 12.29 -6.76 26.40
N ASP A 298 11.31 -6.31 27.18
CA ASP A 298 9.91 -6.37 26.75
C ASP A 298 9.71 -5.49 25.50
N ILE A 299 9.00 -6.02 24.50
CA ILE A 299 8.76 -5.32 23.23
C ILE A 299 8.00 -4.02 23.46
N MET A 300 6.97 -4.02 24.31
CA MET A 300 6.17 -2.83 24.55
C MET A 300 6.99 -1.75 25.25
N GLU A 301 7.75 -2.10 26.28
CA GLU A 301 8.68 -1.17 26.94
C GLU A 301 9.67 -0.58 25.93
N TYR A 302 10.24 -1.42 25.07
CA TYR A 302 11.20 -0.98 24.06
C TYR A 302 10.55 -0.01 23.06
N LEU A 303 9.38 -0.38 22.52
CA LEU A 303 8.66 0.44 21.55
C LEU A 303 8.19 1.77 22.17
N ASP A 304 7.71 1.77 23.41
CA ASP A 304 7.31 2.98 24.14
C ASP A 304 8.51 3.91 24.35
N ALA A 305 9.66 3.35 24.72
CA ALA A 305 10.86 4.15 24.89
C ALA A 305 11.32 4.78 23.57
N VAL A 306 11.21 4.07 22.44
CA VAL A 306 11.48 4.61 21.09
C VAL A 306 10.52 5.76 20.75
N ALA A 307 9.24 5.65 21.11
CA ALA A 307 8.24 6.68 20.81
C ALA A 307 8.45 7.98 21.61
N LEU A 308 8.94 7.90 22.85
CA LEU A 308 9.04 9.05 23.77
C LEU A 308 10.28 9.92 23.52
N SER A 309 11.45 9.33 23.30
CA SER A 309 12.71 10.05 23.12
C SER A 309 13.73 9.16 22.43
N LEU A 310 14.36 9.64 21.36
CA LEU A 310 15.43 8.89 20.68
C LEU A 310 16.80 9.10 21.32
N ASP A 311 17.00 10.26 21.96
CA ASP A 311 18.31 10.67 22.48
C ASP A 311 18.62 10.02 23.83
N GLU A 312 17.60 9.56 24.55
CA GLU A 312 17.78 8.91 25.84
C GLU A 312 17.80 7.39 25.68
N PRO A 313 18.91 6.70 25.99
CA PRO A 313 18.94 5.24 25.95
C PRO A 313 18.00 4.63 27.00
N ILE A 314 17.55 3.40 26.76
CA ILE A 314 16.77 2.67 27.76
C ILE A 314 17.73 2.21 28.86
N LYS A 315 17.45 2.61 30.10
CA LYS A 315 18.23 2.16 31.25
C LYS A 315 17.67 0.83 31.75
N LYS A 316 18.54 -0.17 31.86
CA LYS A 316 18.22 -1.46 32.49
C LYS A 316 19.30 -1.86 33.51
N PRO A 317 18.98 -2.74 34.46
CA PRO A 317 19.99 -3.37 35.28
C PRO A 317 21.02 -4.10 34.41
N CYS A 318 22.30 -3.85 34.63
CA CYS A 318 23.36 -4.60 33.98
C CYS A 318 23.38 -6.03 34.53
N PRO A 319 23.36 -7.08 33.70
CA PRO A 319 23.41 -8.46 34.19
C PRO A 319 24.75 -8.82 34.85
N THR A 320 25.81 -8.03 34.62
CA THR A 320 27.15 -8.26 35.20
C THR A 320 27.35 -7.57 36.56
N CYS A 321 26.98 -6.29 36.70
CA CYS A 321 27.17 -5.55 37.97
C CYS A 321 25.87 -5.21 38.71
N HIS A 322 24.72 -5.59 38.18
CA HIS A 322 23.38 -5.41 38.77
C HIS A 322 22.95 -3.96 39.04
N ASN A 323 23.73 -2.96 38.60
CA ASN A 323 23.37 -1.55 38.66
C ASN A 323 22.55 -1.13 37.42
N ASP A 324 21.65 -0.16 37.58
CA ASP A 324 20.85 0.47 36.50
C ASP A 324 21.69 1.35 35.56
N SER A 325 22.64 0.70 34.90
CA SER A 325 23.75 1.31 34.16
C SER A 325 23.88 0.79 32.74
N LEU A 326 23.07 -0.22 32.36
CA LEU A 326 23.02 -0.73 31.00
C LEU A 326 22.21 0.24 30.13
N LEU A 327 22.86 0.77 29.11
CA LEU A 327 22.24 1.63 28.11
C LEU A 327 21.91 0.80 26.87
N VAL A 328 20.62 0.55 26.65
CA VAL A 328 20.18 -0.10 25.41
C VAL A 328 19.91 0.98 24.36
N PRO A 329 20.54 0.90 23.18
CA PRO A 329 20.32 1.84 22.10
C PRO A 329 18.88 1.70 21.56
N LYS A 330 18.33 2.82 21.12
CA LYS A 330 17.02 2.89 20.47
C LYS A 330 17.21 2.89 18.97
N ILE A 331 16.50 2.00 18.29
CA ILE A 331 16.57 1.88 16.84
C ILE A 331 15.22 2.30 16.26
N LEU A 332 15.27 3.23 15.30
CA LEU A 332 14.11 3.62 14.52
C LEU A 332 13.71 2.51 13.55
N PHE A 333 12.40 2.29 13.42
CA PHE A 333 11.83 1.21 12.62
C PHE A 333 11.08 1.73 11.42
#